data_AF-A0A1H1AMS6-F1
#
_entry.id   AF-A0A1H1AMS6-F1
#
_cell.length_a   1.000
_cell.length_b   1.000
_cell.length_c   1.000
_cell.angle_alpha   90.00
_cell.angle_beta   90.00
_cell.angle_gamma   90.00
#
_symmetry.space_group_name_H-M   'P 1'
#
loop_
_entity.id
_entity.type
_entity.pdbx_description
1 polymer ?
#
loop_
_entity_poly.entity_id
_entity_poly.type
_entity_poly.pdbx_seq_one_letter_code
_entity_poly.pdbx_strand_id
1 'polypeptide(L)' 'MKTMTRKQLAEHAGVTTQTLKNWMGPHLDYLHSIGMPTGKGALPPNVVKYIVDTFDIDK' A
#
# COMPACT_ATOMS: atom_id res chain seq x y z
N MET A 1 6.14 6.19 -9.50
CA MET A 1 4.83 6.20 -8.81
C MET A 1 4.75 7.48 -7.98
N LYS A 2 3.55 7.96 -7.69
CA LYS A 2 3.34 9.12 -6.80
C LYS A 2 3.07 8.62 -5.37
N THR A 3 3.25 9.51 -4.39
CA THR A 3 2.83 9.28 -3.00
C THR A 3 1.31 9.08 -2.98
N MET A 4 0.83 8.02 -2.33
CA MET A 4 -0.60 7.72 -2.23
C MET A 4 -0.98 7.34 -0.82
N THR A 5 -2.19 7.66 -0.41
CA THR A 5 -2.73 7.17 0.85
C THR A 5 -3.21 5.72 0.69
N ARG A 6 -3.30 4.99 1.81
CA ARG A 6 -3.92 3.65 1.84
C ARG A 6 -5.36 3.66 1.32
N LYS A 7 -6.08 4.78 1.49
CA LYS A 7 -7.43 4.95 0.97
C LYS A 7 -7.46 4.97 -0.54
N GLN A 8 -6.61 5.79 -1.16
CA GLN A 8 -6.50 5.85 -2.61
C GLN A 8 -6.11 4.49 -3.20
N LEU A 9 -5.11 3.80 -2.62
CA LEU A 9 -4.74 2.46 -3.07
C LEU A 9 -5.90 1.46 -2.98
N ALA A 10 -6.70 1.52 -1.91
CA ALA A 10 -7.85 0.65 -1.77
C ALA A 10 -8.94 0.97 -2.80
N GLU A 11 -9.16 2.27 -3.08
CA GLU A 11 -10.08 2.74 -4.13
C GLU A 11 -9.65 2.26 -5.52
N HIS A 12 -8.36 2.36 -5.85
CA HIS A 12 -7.80 1.84 -7.11
C HIS A 12 -7.93 0.32 -7.23
N ALA A 13 -7.73 -0.40 -6.13
CA ALA A 13 -7.89 -1.84 -6.09
C ALA A 13 -9.36 -2.31 -6.04
N GLY A 14 -10.34 -1.40 -5.94
CA GLY A 14 -11.75 -1.75 -5.80
C GLY A 14 -12.09 -2.47 -4.49
N VAL A 15 -11.28 -2.30 -3.44
CA VAL A 15 -11.45 -2.96 -2.15
C VAL A 15 -11.57 -1.97 -1.00
N THR A 16 -11.95 -2.47 0.18
CA THR A 16 -11.93 -1.66 1.39
C THR A 16 -10.51 -1.45 1.89
N THR A 17 -10.28 -0.36 2.62
CA THR A 17 -8.97 -0.14 3.29
C THR A 17 -8.61 -1.24 4.29
N GLN A 18 -9.60 -1.92 4.87
CA GLN A 18 -9.38 -3.07 5.74
C GLN A 18 -8.89 -4.29 4.95
N THR A 19 -9.48 -4.56 3.79
CA THR A 19 -9.02 -5.62 2.87
C THR A 19 -7.58 -5.38 2.44
N LEU A 20 -7.26 -4.15 2.03
CA LEU A 20 -5.88 -3.79 1.66
C LEU A 20 -4.91 -3.97 2.83
N LYS A 21 -5.30 -3.64 4.07
CA LYS A 21 -4.48 -3.91 5.26
C LYS A 21 -4.23 -5.39 5.49
N ASN A 22 -5.26 -6.23 5.28
CA ASN A 22 -5.11 -7.68 5.42
C ASN A 22 -4.14 -8.24 4.37
N TRP A 23 -4.21 -7.74 3.13
CA TRP A 23 -3.27 -8.09 2.06
C TRP A 23 -1.83 -7.68 2.36
N MET A 24 -1.64 -6.47 2.91
CA MET A 24 -0.33 -6.00 3.33
C MET A 24 0.24 -6.76 4.54
N GLY A 25 -0.62 -7.40 5.36
CA GLY A 25 -0.24 -8.06 6.61
C GLY A 25 1.00 -8.96 6.50
N PRO A 26 1.01 -9.96 5.59
CA PRO A 26 2.17 -10.84 5.36
C PRO A 26 3.43 -10.13 4.85
N HIS A 27 3.29 -8.90 4.33
CA HIS A 27 4.38 -8.12 3.76
C HIS A 27 4.82 -6.96 4.67
N LEU A 28 4.22 -6.79 5.86
CA LEU A 28 4.43 -5.63 6.71
C LEU A 28 5.91 -5.43 7.09
N ASP A 29 6.63 -6.50 7.43
CA ASP A 29 8.07 -6.44 7.73
C ASP A 29 8.86 -5.86 6.55
N TYR A 30 8.60 -6.35 5.34
CA TYR A 30 9.25 -5.84 4.14
C TYR A 30 8.84 -4.40 3.85
N LEU A 31 7.54 -4.09 3.92
CA LEU A 31 7.01 -2.75 3.70
C LEU A 31 7.64 -1.73 4.67
N HIS A 32 7.79 -2.09 5.95
CA HIS A 32 8.48 -1.26 6.95
C HIS A 32 9.98 -1.12 6.63
N SER A 33 10.64 -2.18 6.14
CA SER A 33 12.06 -2.14 5.75
C SER A 33 12.33 -1.16 4.59
N ILE A 34 11.37 -1.00 3.67
CA ILE A 34 11.44 -0.03 2.58
C ILE A 34 10.86 1.35 2.96
N GLY A 35 10.54 1.58 4.24
CA GLY A 35 10.14 2.90 4.74
C GLY A 35 8.64 3.18 4.75
N MET A 36 7.78 2.14 4.80
CA MET A 36 6.36 2.34 5.07
C MET A 36 6.15 2.89 6.49
N PRO A 37 5.43 4.01 6.65
CA PRO A 37 5.14 4.56 7.96
C PRO A 37 4.14 3.67 8.72
N THR A 38 4.47 3.38 9.98
CA THR A 38 3.62 2.64 10.95
C THR A 38 2.35 3.41 11.35
N GLY A 39 2.35 4.73 11.18
CA GLY A 39 1.26 5.63 11.58
C GLY A 39 0.24 5.95 10.48
N LYS A 40 -0.45 7.08 10.65
CA LYS A 40 -1.26 7.71 9.60
C LYS A 40 -0.35 8.57 8.73
N GLY A 41 -0.24 8.26 7.44
CA GLY A 41 0.60 9.00 6.51
C GLY A 41 0.42 8.53 5.09
N ALA A 42 0.80 9.37 4.14
CA ALA A 42 0.91 8.95 2.74
C ALA A 42 2.04 7.92 2.61
N LEU A 43 1.81 6.90 1.79
CA LEU A 43 2.79 5.87 1.49
C LEU A 43 3.78 6.43 0.47
N PRO A 44 5.09 6.28 0.73
CA PRO A 44 6.11 6.78 -0.18
C PRO A 44 6.06 6.03 -1.53
N PRO A 45 6.51 6.64 -2.63
CA PRO A 45 6.39 6.10 -3.98
C PRO A 45 6.90 4.67 -4.18
N ASN A 46 7.95 4.28 -3.46
CA ASN A 46 8.54 2.95 -3.49
C ASN A 46 7.62 1.90 -2.86
N VAL A 47 6.98 2.23 -1.73
CA VAL A 47 5.97 1.39 -1.07
C VAL A 47 4.74 1.23 -1.96
N VAL A 48 4.25 2.34 -2.53
CA VAL A 48 3.11 2.33 -3.47
C VAL A 48 3.42 1.43 -4.66
N LYS A 49 4.62 1.55 -5.25
CA LYS A 49 5.05 0.71 -6.37
C LYS A 49 5.01 -0.77 -6.01
N TYR A 50 5.55 -1.15 -4.86
CA TYR A 50 5.57 -2.55 -4.42
C TYR A 50 4.16 -3.10 -4.22
N ILE A 51 3.27 -2.34 -3.56
CA ILE A 51 1.89 -2.77 -3.33
C ILE A 51 1.14 -2.95 -4.65
N VAL A 52 1.27 -1.99 -5.57
CA VAL A 52 0.61 -2.07 -6.88
C VAL A 52 1.11 -3.27 -7.69
N ASP A 53 2.43 -3.50 -7.70
CA ASP A 53 3.04 -4.63 -8.41
C ASP A 53 2.69 -5.98 -7.78
N THR A 54 2.63 -6.05 -6.44
CA THR A 54 2.34 -7.29 -5.70
C THR A 54 0.88 -7.70 -5.80
N PHE A 55 -0.05 -6.75 -5.80
CA PHE A 55 -1.49 -7.00 -5.79
C PHE A 55 -2.18 -6.69 -7.13
N ASP A 56 -1.40 -6.47 -8.19
CA ASP A 56 -1.87 -6.16 -9.55
C ASP A 56 -2.94 -5.06 -9.56
N ILE A 57 -2.66 -3.95 -8.86
CA ILE A 57 -3.62 -2.85 -8.72
C ILE A 57 -3.57 -1.98 -9.98
N ASP A 58 -4.69 -1.91 -10.70
CA ASP A 58 -4.80 -1.05 -11.88
C ASP A 58 -4.69 0.44 -11.48
N LYS A 59 -3.85 1.19 -12.21
CA LYS A 59 -3.32 2.50 -11.80
C LYS A 59 -3.80 3.65 -12.68
#